data_AF-A0A2E7V122-F1
#
_entry.id   AF-A0A2E7V122-F1
#
_cell.length_a   1.000
_cell.length_b   1.000
_cell.length_c   1.000
_cell.angle_alpha   90.00
_cell.angle_beta   90.00
_cell.angle_gamma   90.00
#
_symmetry.space_group_name_H-M   'P 1'
#
loop_
_entity.id
_entity.type
_entity.pdbx_description
1 polymer ?
#
loop_
_entity_poly.entity_id
_entity_poly.type
_entity_poly.pdbx_seq_one_letter_code
_entity_poly.pdbx_strand_id
1 'polypeptide(L)'
;MRNALVILCASAGLALAGYAGGGVEANASEKPHIQVVFKKGSKVCAWTDGEGKKGTDYYYKDKTALSGSADRVIGNELKQGTWQITGAAMNLNWYGGKKGKGVWYKVSKTGKKSYKLSGAGGKGTYDIKCK
;
A
#
# COMPACT_ATOMS: atom_id res chain seq x y z
N MET A 1 16.72 -11.84 -56.65
CA MET A 1 16.84 -10.36 -56.69
C MET A 1 17.72 -9.94 -55.51
N ARG A 2 18.97 -9.58 -55.79
CA ARG A 2 19.97 -9.17 -54.80
C ARG A 2 20.20 -7.68 -55.01
N ASN A 3 19.66 -6.83 -54.14
CA ASN A 3 19.97 -5.41 -54.13
C ASN A 3 20.79 -5.10 -52.89
N ALA A 4 22.10 -4.97 -53.10
CA ALA A 4 22.98 -4.26 -52.20
C ALA A 4 23.03 -2.80 -52.70
N LEU A 5 22.67 -1.85 -51.84
CA LEU A 5 23.06 -0.47 -52.01
C LEU A 5 23.57 0.05 -50.66
N VAL A 6 24.88 0.13 -50.58
CA VAL A 6 25.63 0.80 -49.52
C VAL A 6 25.68 2.28 -49.89
N ILE A 7 25.15 3.15 -49.03
CA ILE A 7 25.40 4.59 -49.11
C ILE A 7 26.14 4.99 -47.84
N LEU A 8 27.42 5.33 -48.02
CA LEU A 8 28.26 6.02 -47.07
C LEU A 8 27.93 7.52 -47.10
N CYS A 9 27.58 8.09 -45.96
CA CYS A 9 27.72 9.52 -45.70
C CYS A 9 28.44 9.72 -44.35
N ALA A 10 29.74 10.02 -44.41
CA ALA A 10 30.45 10.84 -43.43
C ALA A 10 30.14 12.32 -43.77
N SER A 11 30.07 13.32 -42.90
CA SER A 11 30.54 13.57 -41.53
C SER A 11 29.98 14.94 -41.12
N ALA A 12 29.72 15.18 -39.85
CA ALA A 12 30.09 16.42 -39.13
C ALA A 12 29.42 16.41 -37.75
N GLY A 13 30.24 16.50 -36.70
CA GLY A 13 29.78 16.45 -35.33
C GLY A 13 28.96 17.67 -34.92
N LEU A 14 28.01 17.41 -34.02
CA LEU A 14 27.66 18.35 -32.97
C LEU A 14 27.75 17.58 -31.67
N ALA A 15 28.78 17.87 -30.89
CA ALA A 15 28.90 17.40 -29.52
C ALA A 15 27.77 18.06 -28.70
N LEU A 16 26.79 17.27 -28.27
CA LEU A 16 25.93 17.65 -27.15
C LEU A 16 26.29 16.78 -25.95
N ALA A 17 26.84 17.47 -24.95
CA ALA A 17 26.96 17.13 -23.54
C ALA A 17 26.75 15.65 -23.15
N GLY A 18 27.83 15.02 -22.68
CA GLY A 18 27.78 13.70 -22.08
C GLY A 18 26.77 13.62 -20.94
N TYR A 19 25.67 12.89 -21.17
CA TYR A 19 24.96 12.19 -20.14
C TYR A 19 25.72 10.89 -19.90
N ALA A 20 26.68 10.94 -18.98
CA ALA A 20 27.21 9.73 -18.39
C ALA A 20 26.05 9.01 -17.70
N GLY A 21 25.52 8.00 -18.38
CA GLY A 21 24.74 6.95 -17.75
C GLY A 21 25.63 6.22 -16.74
N GLY A 22 25.05 5.85 -15.61
CA GLY A 22 25.78 5.09 -14.60
C GLY A 22 25.06 5.02 -13.26
N GLY A 23 23.81 4.57 -13.28
CA GLY A 23 23.03 4.41 -12.07
C GLY A 23 21.55 4.24 -12.38
N VAL A 24 21.21 3.21 -13.16
CA VAL A 24 19.85 2.67 -13.08
C VAL A 24 19.78 2.01 -11.70
N GLU A 25 19.51 2.82 -10.68
CA GLU A 25 19.19 2.31 -9.36
C GLU A 25 17.95 1.44 -9.53
N ALA A 26 18.23 0.14 -9.47
CA ALA A 26 17.36 -0.98 -9.26
C ALA A 26 15.87 -0.63 -9.24
N ASN A 27 15.15 -1.13 -10.26
CA ASN A 27 13.74 -1.53 -10.19
C ASN A 27 13.24 -1.49 -8.74
N ALA A 28 12.53 -0.43 -8.39
CA ALA A 28 11.79 -0.37 -7.14
C ALA A 28 10.77 -1.51 -7.22
N SER A 29 11.18 -2.71 -6.82
CA SER A 29 10.37 -3.91 -6.73
C SER A 29 9.08 -3.47 -6.09
N GLU A 30 8.00 -3.36 -6.89
CA GLU A 30 6.70 -2.86 -6.47
C GLU A 30 6.24 -3.71 -5.29
N LYS A 31 6.55 -3.19 -4.11
CA LYS A 31 6.35 -3.86 -2.84
C LYS A 31 4.86 -4.22 -2.80
N PRO A 32 4.46 -5.51 -2.68
CA PRO A 32 3.07 -5.91 -2.85
C PRO A 32 2.19 -5.05 -1.97
N HIS A 33 1.41 -4.24 -2.69
CA HIS A 33 0.49 -3.27 -2.16
C HIS A 33 -0.44 -3.99 -1.17
N ILE A 34 -0.85 -3.36 -0.06
CA ILE A 34 -1.72 -4.00 0.96
C ILE A 34 -2.95 -4.69 0.34
N GLN A 35 -3.46 -4.12 -0.76
CA GLN A 35 -4.46 -4.71 -1.65
C GLN A 35 -4.20 -6.18 -2.01
N VAL A 36 -2.98 -6.54 -2.40
CA VAL A 36 -2.63 -7.91 -2.84
C VAL A 36 -2.84 -8.91 -1.70
N VAL A 37 -2.59 -8.49 -0.46
CA VAL A 37 -2.81 -9.32 0.72
C VAL A 37 -4.31 -9.48 0.98
N PHE A 38 -5.07 -8.38 0.93
CA PHE A 38 -6.49 -8.38 1.26
C PHE A 38 -7.39 -8.98 0.15
N LYS A 39 -6.97 -8.92 -1.12
CA LYS A 39 -7.68 -9.58 -2.24
C LYS A 39 -7.80 -11.11 -2.05
N LYS A 40 -6.81 -11.72 -1.39
CA LYS A 40 -6.71 -13.18 -1.17
C LYS A 40 -7.70 -13.72 -0.13
N GLY A 41 -8.41 -12.87 0.60
CA GLY A 41 -9.39 -13.31 1.59
C GLY A 41 -9.36 -12.47 2.87
N SER A 42 -10.13 -12.91 3.86
CA SER A 42 -10.14 -12.33 5.20
C SER A 42 -8.73 -12.31 5.81
N LYS A 43 -8.47 -11.32 6.65
CA LYS A 43 -7.15 -11.08 7.25
C LYS A 43 -7.24 -10.85 8.74
N VAL A 44 -6.25 -11.38 9.46
CA VAL A 44 -6.04 -11.07 10.87
C VAL A 44 -4.75 -10.26 10.95
N CYS A 45 -4.82 -9.07 11.51
CA CYS A 45 -3.66 -8.18 11.64
C CYS A 45 -3.49 -7.76 13.10
N ALA A 46 -2.31 -8.01 13.66
CA ALA A 46 -1.92 -7.39 14.92
C ALA A 46 -1.50 -5.94 14.64
N TRP A 47 -1.78 -5.04 15.56
CA TRP A 47 -1.37 -3.64 15.44
C TRP A 47 -0.85 -3.06 16.74
N THR A 48 0.00 -2.04 16.59
CA THR A 48 0.44 -1.15 17.66
C THR A 48 0.19 0.28 17.21
N ASP A 49 -0.43 1.12 18.04
CA ASP A 49 -0.60 2.55 17.74
C ASP A 49 0.63 3.38 18.14
N GLY A 50 0.61 4.68 17.84
CA GLY A 50 1.71 5.59 18.17
C GLY A 50 1.97 5.77 19.67
N GLU A 51 1.02 5.38 20.53
CA GLU A 51 1.15 5.42 21.99
C GLU A 51 1.62 4.08 22.58
N GLY A 52 1.85 3.06 21.73
CA GLY A 52 2.27 1.74 22.14
C GLY A 52 1.13 0.80 22.54
N LYS A 53 -0.14 1.22 22.43
CA LYS A 53 -1.30 0.35 22.66
C LYS A 53 -1.39 -0.67 21.54
N LYS A 54 -1.79 -1.89 21.89
CA LYS A 54 -1.84 -3.02 20.97
C LYS A 54 -3.26 -3.56 20.82
N GLY A 55 -3.52 -4.16 19.68
CA GLY A 55 -4.75 -4.89 19.44
C GLY A 55 -4.64 -5.84 18.26
N THR A 56 -5.76 -6.49 17.98
CA THR A 56 -5.90 -7.38 16.82
C THR A 56 -7.13 -6.97 16.04
N ASP A 57 -6.96 -6.78 14.73
CA ASP A 57 -8.05 -6.54 13.81
C ASP A 57 -8.33 -7.80 12.98
N TYR A 58 -9.60 -8.12 12.84
CA TYR A 58 -10.14 -9.16 11.99
C TYR A 58 -10.88 -8.48 10.86
N TYR A 59 -10.40 -8.67 9.64
CA TYR A 59 -10.95 -8.10 8.42
C TYR A 59 -11.64 -9.20 7.63
N TYR A 60 -12.95 -9.09 7.45
CA TYR A 60 -13.74 -10.07 6.71
C TYR A 60 -13.96 -9.59 5.28
N LYS A 61 -13.76 -10.47 4.30
CA LYS A 61 -14.02 -10.17 2.87
C LYS A 61 -15.44 -10.59 2.49
N ASP A 62 -16.42 -9.92 3.10
CA ASP A 62 -17.86 -10.21 2.97
C ASP A 62 -18.61 -9.26 2.03
N LYS A 63 -18.00 -8.15 1.60
CA LYS A 63 -18.61 -7.17 0.67
C LYS A 63 -17.97 -7.18 -0.71
N THR A 64 -16.69 -6.85 -0.80
CA THR A 64 -15.94 -6.85 -2.08
C THR A 64 -14.53 -7.39 -1.90
N ALA A 65 -13.75 -7.50 -2.98
CA ALA A 65 -12.34 -7.89 -2.90
C ALA A 65 -11.45 -6.90 -2.12
N LEU A 66 -11.92 -5.66 -1.92
CA LEU A 66 -11.19 -4.58 -1.26
C LEU A 66 -12.02 -3.87 -0.18
N SER A 67 -13.11 -4.48 0.31
CA SER A 67 -13.90 -3.94 1.41
C SER A 67 -14.71 -5.03 2.11
N GLY A 68 -15.10 -4.73 3.35
CA GLY A 68 -15.93 -5.62 4.14
C GLY A 68 -16.15 -5.15 5.56
N SER A 69 -16.66 -6.05 6.39
CA SER A 69 -16.80 -5.86 7.83
C SER A 69 -15.47 -6.12 8.54
N ALA A 70 -15.29 -5.55 9.73
CA ALA A 70 -14.12 -5.78 10.55
C ALA A 70 -14.46 -5.76 12.04
N ASP A 71 -13.69 -6.49 12.83
CA ASP A 71 -13.71 -6.43 14.28
C ASP A 71 -12.33 -6.05 14.81
N ARG A 72 -12.28 -5.23 15.85
CA ARG A 72 -11.07 -4.83 16.56
C ARG A 72 -11.16 -5.28 18.00
N VAL A 73 -10.19 -6.08 18.43
CA VAL A 73 -10.04 -6.55 19.80
C VAL A 73 -8.91 -5.77 20.47
N ILE A 74 -9.22 -5.12 21.60
CA ILE A 74 -8.26 -4.40 22.45
C ILE A 74 -8.43 -4.91 23.88
N GLY A 75 -7.55 -5.80 24.32
CA GLY A 75 -7.75 -6.50 25.59
C GLY A 75 -9.09 -7.26 25.58
N ASN A 76 -10.00 -6.87 26.46
CA ASN A 76 -11.35 -7.44 26.55
C ASN A 76 -12.41 -6.64 25.78
N GLU A 77 -12.05 -5.52 25.14
CA GLU A 77 -12.97 -4.71 24.36
C GLU A 77 -13.05 -5.21 22.92
N LEU A 78 -14.28 -5.23 22.38
CA LEU A 78 -14.57 -5.52 20.98
C LEU A 78 -15.19 -4.27 20.32
N LYS A 79 -14.63 -3.83 19.19
CA LYS A 79 -15.16 -2.76 18.36
C LYS A 79 -15.43 -3.30 16.97
N GLN A 80 -16.70 -3.32 16.57
CA GLN A 80 -17.10 -3.69 15.23
C GLN A 80 -16.92 -2.51 14.28
N GLY A 81 -16.78 -2.77 12.99
CA GLY A 81 -16.50 -1.74 12.00
C GLY A 81 -16.53 -2.25 10.57
N THR A 82 -16.01 -1.40 9.69
CA THR A 82 -15.82 -1.73 8.27
C THR A 82 -14.46 -1.28 7.80
N TRP A 83 -13.97 -1.96 6.76
CA TRP A 83 -12.74 -1.59 6.08
C TRP A 83 -12.96 -1.42 4.58
N GLN A 84 -12.13 -0.57 3.98
CA GLN A 84 -12.05 -0.41 2.53
C GLN A 84 -10.61 -0.05 2.14
N ILE A 85 -10.14 -0.53 1.00
CA ILE A 85 -8.83 -0.17 0.44
C ILE A 85 -9.03 0.43 -0.95
N THR A 86 -8.45 1.60 -1.19
CA THR A 86 -8.48 2.30 -2.49
C THR A 86 -7.09 2.83 -2.81
N GLY A 87 -6.49 2.41 -3.93
CA GLY A 87 -5.10 2.74 -4.22
C GLY A 87 -4.22 2.43 -3.01
N ALA A 88 -3.41 3.40 -2.59
CA ALA A 88 -2.51 3.35 -1.42
C ALA A 88 -3.12 3.76 -0.07
N ALA A 89 -4.45 3.81 0.03
CA ALA A 89 -5.14 4.19 1.25
C ALA A 89 -6.05 3.07 1.77
N MET A 90 -6.19 3.01 3.09
CA MET A 90 -7.11 2.13 3.80
C MET A 90 -8.05 2.96 4.66
N ASN A 91 -9.34 2.80 4.47
CA ASN A 91 -10.36 3.34 5.36
C ASN A 91 -10.64 2.34 6.47
N LEU A 92 -10.60 2.81 7.71
CA LEU A 92 -11.09 2.08 8.87
C LEU A 92 -12.23 2.87 9.52
N ASN A 93 -13.39 2.26 9.61
CA ASN A 93 -14.57 2.85 10.25
C ASN A 93 -15.03 1.94 11.38
N TRP A 94 -14.56 2.21 12.59
CA TRP A 94 -15.00 1.53 13.81
C TRP A 94 -16.29 2.20 14.32
N TYR A 95 -17.28 1.40 14.73
CA TYR A 95 -18.60 1.89 15.14
C TYR A 95 -18.50 2.89 16.30
N GLY A 96 -19.29 3.97 16.16
CA GLY A 96 -19.21 5.24 16.88
C GLY A 96 -19.12 6.46 15.91
N GLY A 97 -18.69 6.25 14.67
CA GLY A 97 -18.70 7.28 13.61
C GLY A 97 -19.97 7.25 12.74
N LYS A 98 -20.43 8.41 12.25
CA LYS A 98 -21.48 8.50 11.22
C LYS A 98 -21.09 7.58 10.04
N LYS A 99 -22.02 6.73 9.59
CA LYS A 99 -21.91 5.87 8.39
C LYS A 99 -21.26 6.67 7.24
N GLY A 100 -20.07 6.26 6.80
CA GLY A 100 -19.29 6.95 5.77
C GLY A 100 -18.18 7.90 6.24
N LYS A 101 -17.93 8.05 7.56
CA LYS A 101 -16.87 8.91 8.12
C LYS A 101 -15.68 8.14 8.74
N GLY A 102 -15.34 6.98 8.20
CA GLY A 102 -14.13 6.27 8.61
C GLY A 102 -12.86 7.09 8.37
N VAL A 103 -11.76 6.72 9.03
CA VAL A 103 -10.48 7.39 8.85
C VAL A 103 -9.74 6.76 7.68
N TRP A 104 -9.37 7.58 6.71
CA TRP A 104 -8.46 7.19 5.64
C TRP A 104 -7.01 7.30 6.13
N TYR A 105 -6.32 6.18 6.08
CA TYR A 105 -4.91 6.04 6.37
C TYR A 105 -4.13 5.85 5.08
N LYS A 106 -3.06 6.63 4.90
CA LYS A 106 -2.04 6.28 3.90
C LYS A 106 -1.33 5.01 4.36
N VAL A 107 -1.13 4.06 3.45
CA VAL A 107 -0.48 2.78 3.75
C VAL A 107 0.92 2.75 3.14
N SER A 108 1.93 2.49 3.97
CA SER A 108 3.30 2.24 3.52
C SER A 108 3.75 0.86 3.97
N LYS A 109 4.39 0.09 3.09
CA LYS A 109 4.92 -1.24 3.46
C LYS A 109 6.21 -1.08 4.25
N THR A 110 6.27 -1.68 5.44
CA THR A 110 7.44 -1.68 6.33
C THR A 110 8.16 -3.03 6.37
N GLY A 111 7.53 -4.11 5.91
CA GLY A 111 8.14 -5.44 5.88
C GLY A 111 7.25 -6.51 5.24
N LYS A 112 7.59 -7.79 5.42
CA LYS A 112 6.78 -8.92 4.90
C LYS A 112 5.43 -8.96 5.62
N LYS A 113 4.34 -8.65 4.90
CA LYS A 113 2.98 -8.48 5.44
C LYS A 113 2.91 -7.46 6.59
N SER A 114 3.87 -6.55 6.67
CA SER A 114 3.92 -5.46 7.65
C SER A 114 3.78 -4.12 6.95
N TYR A 115 2.96 -3.25 7.53
CA TYR A 115 2.65 -1.94 6.97
C TYR A 115 2.54 -0.90 8.09
N LYS A 116 2.66 0.37 7.73
CA LYS A 116 2.34 1.51 8.58
C LYS A 116 1.15 2.24 7.99
N LEU A 117 0.15 2.49 8.82
CA LEU A 117 -1.03 3.29 8.54
C LEU A 117 -0.80 4.70 9.13
N SER A 118 -0.88 5.73 8.31
CA SER A 118 -0.74 7.12 8.75
C SER A 118 -2.00 7.93 8.45
N GLY A 119 -2.71 8.33 9.51
CA GLY A 119 -3.90 9.17 9.39
C GLY A 119 -3.52 10.64 9.23
N ALA A 120 -4.20 11.36 8.35
CA ALA A 120 -4.01 12.81 8.22
C ALA A 120 -4.65 13.57 9.41
N GLY A 121 -4.10 14.74 9.76
CA GLY A 121 -4.70 15.64 10.75
C GLY A 121 -4.80 15.07 12.16
N GLY A 122 -3.75 14.40 12.64
CA GLY A 122 -3.68 13.89 14.02
C GLY A 122 -4.45 12.60 14.29
N LYS A 123 -4.98 11.92 13.25
CA LYS A 123 -5.80 10.70 13.40
C LYS A 123 -5.01 9.41 13.69
N GLY A 124 -3.82 9.56 14.28
CA GLY A 124 -2.96 8.47 14.73
C GLY A 124 -2.17 7.76 13.63
N THR A 125 -1.17 7.01 14.07
CA THR A 125 -0.39 6.08 13.25
C THR A 125 -0.47 4.69 13.83
N TYR A 126 -0.51 3.66 12.97
CA TYR A 126 -0.51 2.27 13.39
C TYR A 126 0.55 1.47 12.62
N ASP A 127 1.33 0.68 13.33
CA ASP A 127 2.14 -0.38 12.74
C ASP A 127 1.31 -1.67 12.74
N ILE A 128 1.05 -2.22 11.56
CA ILE A 128 0.19 -3.39 11.35
C ILE A 128 0.98 -4.55 10.76
N LYS A 129 0.73 -5.78 11.25
CA LYS A 129 1.30 -7.02 10.72
C LYS A 129 0.20 -8.05 10.50
N CYS A 130 0.00 -8.44 9.25
CA CYS A 130 -1.11 -9.31 8.83
C CYS A 130 -0.65 -10.76 8.57
N LYS A 131 -1.55 -11.71 8.82
CA LYS A 131 -1.36 -13.15 8.54
C LYS A 131 -2.00 -13.57 7.21
#